data_AF-A0A2N0ZDK7-F1
#
_entry.id   AF-A0A2N0ZDK7-F1
#
_cell.length_a   1.000
_cell.length_b   1.000
_cell.length_c   1.000
_cell.angle_alpha   90.00
_cell.angle_beta   90.00
_cell.angle_gamma   90.00
#
_symmetry.space_group_name_H-M   'P 1'
#
loop_
_entity.id
_entity.type
_entity.pdbx_description
1 polymer ?
#
loop_
_entity_poly.entity_id
_entity_poly.type
_entity_poly.pdbx_seq_one_letter_code
_entity_poly.pdbx_strand_id
1 'polypeptide(L)'
;MKIRKTSIFLGVIAGVSSIFLWFVLNFYNPYSNLTDSEPMINTFFMLFLPACLAIIASLTSKIFLMLIVFLWSLPISLYLFFTPSIFALFGLTSIFYLISLLLMRRAKIRTVLKQ
;
A
#
# COMPACT_ATOMS: atom_id res chain seq x y z
N MET A 1 -14.11 13.73 -13.48
CA MET A 1 -12.65 13.97 -13.50
C MET A 1 -12.01 14.12 -12.11
N LYS A 2 -12.57 14.91 -11.17
CA LYS A 2 -12.00 15.10 -9.82
C LYS A 2 -11.72 13.80 -9.04
N ILE A 3 -12.69 12.87 -8.98
CA ILE A 3 -12.58 11.62 -8.18
C ILE A 3 -11.40 10.73 -8.59
N ARG A 4 -11.10 10.65 -9.90
CA ARG A 4 -9.97 9.86 -10.42
C ARG A 4 -8.62 10.45 -10.00
N LYS A 5 -8.48 11.79 -10.02
CA LYS A 5 -7.25 12.44 -9.55
C LYS A 5 -7.04 12.21 -8.05
N THR A 6 -8.10 12.28 -7.26
CA THR A 6 -8.05 12.00 -5.82
C THR A 6 -7.63 10.57 -5.52
N SER A 7 -8.18 9.57 -6.25
CA SER A 7 -7.76 8.18 -6.06
C SER A 7 -6.28 7.97 -6.40
N ILE A 8 -5.80 8.63 -7.46
CA ILE A 8 -4.40 8.54 -7.88
C ILE A 8 -3.49 9.07 -6.76
N PHE A 9 -3.80 10.28 -6.28
CA PHE A 9 -3.03 10.95 -5.24
C PHE A 9 -2.96 10.14 -3.94
N LEU A 10 -4.10 9.60 -3.48
CA LEU A 10 -4.15 8.74 -2.30
C LEU A 10 -3.32 7.46 -2.45
N GLY A 11 -3.44 6.77 -3.59
CA GLY A 11 -2.68 5.54 -3.84
C GLY A 11 -1.17 5.79 -3.91
N VAL A 12 -0.75 6.91 -4.50
CA VAL A 12 0.66 7.29 -4.59
C VAL A 12 1.22 7.65 -3.22
N ILE A 13 0.52 8.48 -2.45
CA ILE A 13 0.96 8.85 -1.08
C ILE A 13 1.05 7.61 -0.21
N ALA A 14 0.04 6.73 -0.24
CA ALA A 14 0.08 5.49 0.53
C ALA A 14 1.27 4.62 0.15
N GLY A 15 1.57 4.48 -1.14
CA GLY A 15 2.73 3.73 -1.64
C GLY A 15 4.06 4.33 -1.19
N VAL A 16 4.24 5.64 -1.33
CA VAL A 16 5.46 6.34 -0.92
C VAL A 16 5.67 6.25 0.59
N SER A 17 4.61 6.45 1.39
CA SER A 17 4.67 6.29 2.84
C SER A 17 5.02 4.86 3.25
N SER A 18 4.46 3.86 2.57
CA SER A 18 4.73 2.44 2.83
C SER A 18 6.19 2.07 2.50
N ILE A 19 6.74 2.58 1.40
CA ILE A 19 8.16 2.45 1.05
C ILE A 19 9.04 3.08 2.13
N PHE A 20 8.72 4.29 2.57
CA PHE A 20 9.48 4.99 3.61
C PHE A 20 9.45 4.22 4.94
N LEU A 21 8.27 3.74 5.36
CA LEU A 21 8.11 2.90 6.55
C LEU A 21 8.93 1.60 6.45
N TRP A 22 9.06 1.01 5.26
CA TRP A 22 9.86 -0.20 5.06
C TRP A 22 11.36 0.05 5.26
N PHE A 23 11.87 1.21 4.83
CA PHE A 23 13.25 1.61 5.14
C PHE A 23 13.45 1.78 6.65
N VAL A 24 12.52 2.44 7.35
CA VAL A 24 12.59 2.59 8.82
C VAL A 24 12.55 1.23 9.52
N LEU A 25 11.71 0.30 9.05
CA LEU A 25 11.56 -1.05 9.60
C LEU A 25 12.86 -1.88 9.53
N ASN A 26 13.65 -1.71 8.47
CA ASN A 26 14.85 -2.53 8.27
C ASN A 26 16.11 -1.88 8.87
N PHE A 27 16.27 -0.56 8.75
CA PHE A 27 17.52 0.11 9.11
C PHE A 27 17.50 0.84 10.47
N TYR A 28 16.33 1.24 10.94
CA TYR A 28 16.19 2.01 12.20
C TYR A 28 15.56 1.22 13.33
N ASN A 29 15.11 -0.02 13.07
CA ASN A 29 14.51 -0.85 14.08
C ASN A 29 15.60 -1.45 14.99
N PRO A 30 15.63 -1.16 16.30
CA PRO A 30 16.65 -1.74 17.20
C PRO A 30 16.52 -3.26 17.35
N TYR A 31 15.39 -3.82 16.90
CA TYR A 31 15.13 -5.26 16.87
C TYR A 31 15.52 -5.94 15.55
N SER A 32 15.96 -5.19 14.52
CA SER A 32 16.49 -5.80 13.31
C SER A 32 17.97 -6.09 13.47
N ASN A 33 18.35 -7.37 13.40
CA ASN A 33 19.74 -7.76 13.20
C ASN A 33 20.08 -7.50 11.73
N LEU A 34 21.01 -6.59 11.47
CA LEU A 34 21.48 -6.28 10.10
C LEU A 34 22.15 -7.50 9.42
N THR A 35 22.55 -8.50 10.21
CA THR A 35 23.16 -9.75 9.74
C THR A 35 22.12 -10.76 9.24
N ASP A 36 20.86 -10.64 9.65
CA ASP A 36 19.80 -11.58 9.30
C ASP A 36 19.06 -11.12 8.04
N SER A 37 19.38 -11.75 6.91
CA SER A 37 18.84 -11.37 5.60
C SER A 37 17.39 -11.83 5.36
N GLU A 38 16.97 -12.92 6.03
CA GLU A 38 15.63 -13.51 5.84
C GLU A 38 14.46 -12.55 6.13
N PRO A 39 14.37 -11.87 7.28
CA PRO A 39 13.25 -10.96 7.57
C PRO A 39 13.21 -9.75 6.62
N MET A 40 14.38 -9.27 6.18
CA MET A 40 14.47 -8.19 5.20
C MET A 40 13.90 -8.62 3.84
N ILE A 41 14.26 -9.81 3.36
CA ILE A 41 13.74 -10.37 2.11
C ILE A 41 12.23 -10.60 2.20
N ASN A 42 11.75 -11.19 3.30
CA ASN A 42 10.33 -11.47 3.46
C ASN A 42 9.48 -10.19 3.49
N THR A 43 9.90 -9.18 4.26
CA THR A 43 9.20 -7.88 4.32
C THR A 43 9.32 -7.11 3.00
N PHE A 44 10.40 -7.28 2.24
CA PHE A 44 10.51 -6.70 0.91
C PHE A 44 9.39 -7.19 -0.03
N PHE A 45 9.16 -8.50 -0.09
CA PHE A 45 8.11 -9.07 -0.94
C PHE A 45 6.70 -8.78 -0.42
N MET A 46 6.51 -8.67 0.90
CA MET A 46 5.17 -8.47 1.48
C MET A 46 4.77 -7.01 1.70
N LEU A 47 5.72 -6.06 1.75
CA LEU A 47 5.43 -4.64 2.02
C LEU A 47 5.96 -3.72 0.91
N PHE A 48 7.25 -3.83 0.57
CA PHE A 48 7.87 -2.93 -0.40
C PHE A 48 7.35 -3.15 -1.82
N LEU A 49 7.36 -4.41 -2.28
CA LEU A 49 6.91 -4.78 -3.62
C LEU A 49 5.42 -4.43 -3.87
N PRO A 50 4.47 -4.75 -2.96
CA PRO A 50 3.09 -4.30 -3.11
C PRO A 50 2.97 -2.77 -3.05
N ALA A 51 3.81 -2.05 -2.30
CA ALA A 51 3.78 -0.57 -2.32
C ALA A 51 4.19 0.01 -3.68
N CYS A 52 5.22 -0.53 -4.34
CA CYS A 52 5.57 -0.15 -5.71
C CYS A 52 4.43 -0.46 -6.69
N LEU A 53 3.82 -1.65 -6.56
CA LEU A 53 2.66 -2.02 -7.37
C LEU A 53 1.45 -1.11 -7.08
N ALA A 54 1.26 -0.63 -5.86
CA ALA A 54 0.20 0.32 -5.50
C ALA A 54 0.32 1.61 -6.32
N ILE A 55 1.55 2.15 -6.43
CA ILE A 55 1.85 3.35 -7.21
C ILE A 55 1.53 3.11 -8.69
N ILE A 56 1.99 1.99 -9.25
CA ILE A 56 1.74 1.62 -10.65
C ILE A 56 0.24 1.43 -10.90
N ALA A 57 -0.46 0.72 -10.03
CA ALA A 57 -1.90 0.49 -10.11
C ALA A 57 -2.66 1.82 -10.03
N SER A 58 -2.20 2.72 -9.17
CA SER A 58 -2.72 4.07 -9.00
C SER A 58 -2.65 4.85 -10.33
N LEU A 59 -1.45 4.97 -10.89
CA LEU A 59 -1.18 5.71 -12.14
C LEU A 59 -1.93 5.11 -13.34
N THR A 60 -1.96 3.78 -13.46
CA THR A 60 -2.64 3.09 -14.56
C THR A 60 -4.15 2.97 -14.36
N SER A 61 -4.68 3.39 -13.20
CA SER A 61 -6.10 3.27 -12.83
C SER A 61 -6.65 1.84 -12.96
N LYS A 62 -5.80 0.82 -12.78
CA LYS A 62 -6.18 -0.59 -12.90
C LYS A 62 -6.66 -1.14 -11.55
N ILE A 63 -7.99 -1.19 -11.39
CA ILE A 63 -8.68 -1.65 -10.18
C ILE A 63 -8.21 -3.05 -9.74
N PHE A 64 -8.07 -4.01 -10.66
CA PHE A 64 -7.62 -5.36 -10.34
C PHE A 64 -6.21 -5.41 -9.75
N LEU A 65 -5.28 -4.58 -10.23
CA LEU A 65 -3.94 -4.50 -9.66
C LEU A 65 -3.97 -3.92 -8.24
N MET A 66 -4.76 -2.87 -8.01
CA MET A 66 -4.91 -2.30 -6.66
C MET A 66 -5.54 -3.30 -5.68
N LEU A 67 -6.44 -4.18 -6.16
CA LEU A 67 -7.04 -5.24 -5.35
C LEU A 67 -6.01 -6.30 -4.94
N ILE A 68 -5.18 -6.73 -5.89
CA ILE A 68 -4.09 -7.68 -5.62
C ILE A 68 -3.13 -7.08 -4.60
N VAL A 69 -2.73 -5.81 -4.77
CA VAL A 69 -1.86 -5.09 -3.82
C VAL A 69 -2.46 -5.06 -2.42
N PHE A 70 -3.74 -4.71 -2.30
CA PHE A 70 -4.43 -4.68 -1.02
C PHE A 70 -4.44 -6.07 -0.36
N LEU A 71 -4.90 -7.10 -1.07
CA LEU A 71 -4.97 -8.46 -0.52
C LEU A 71 -3.59 -9.03 -0.17
N TRP A 72 -2.57 -8.73 -0.97
CA TRP A 72 -1.20 -9.18 -0.73
C TRP A 72 -0.61 -8.51 0.52
N SER A 73 -0.77 -7.19 0.66
CA SER A 73 -0.22 -6.45 1.80
C SER A 73 -1.05 -6.57 3.09
N LEU A 74 -2.30 -7.05 3.02
CA LEU A 74 -3.24 -7.08 4.15
C LEU A 74 -2.74 -7.92 5.34
N PRO A 75 -2.30 -9.18 5.19
CA PRO A 75 -1.99 -10.03 6.34
C PRO A 75 -0.88 -9.42 7.21
N ILE A 76 0.20 -8.97 6.56
CA ILE A 76 1.35 -8.39 7.26
C ILE A 76 1.04 -6.98 7.81
N SER A 77 0.27 -6.18 7.08
CA SER A 77 -0.11 -4.83 7.53
C SER A 77 -1.04 -4.89 8.73
N LEU A 78 -1.95 -5.88 8.76
CA LEU A 78 -2.85 -6.11 9.87
C LEU A 78 -2.08 -6.65 11.09
N TYR A 79 -1.13 -7.56 10.88
CA TYR A 79 -0.24 -8.02 11.94
C TYR A 79 0.50 -6.85 12.60
N LEU A 80 1.13 -5.97 11.80
CA LEU A 80 1.85 -4.80 12.32
C LEU A 80 0.92 -3.77 12.96
N PHE A 81 -0.34 -3.66 12.51
CA PHE A 81 -1.34 -2.79 13.13
C PHE A 81 -1.70 -3.18 14.56
N PHE A 82 -1.73 -4.48 14.86
CA PHE A 82 -1.97 -4.97 16.23
C PHE A 82 -0.74 -4.88 17.14
N THR A 83 0.44 -4.56 16.61
CA THR A 83 1.62 -4.30 17.42
C THR A 83 1.71 -2.81 17.80
N PRO A 84 1.97 -2.47 19.08
CA PRO A 84 2.13 -1.08 19.51
C PRO A 84 3.48 -0.53 19.04
N SER A 85 3.55 -0.14 17.78
CA SER A 85 4.76 0.37 17.13
C SER A 85 4.42 1.41 16.07
N ILE A 86 5.43 2.17 15.62
CA ILE A 86 5.28 3.09 14.47
C ILE A 86 4.89 2.33 13.19
N PHE A 87 5.12 1.02 13.15
CA PHE A 87 4.76 0.15 12.03
C PHE A 87 3.26 -0.14 11.97
N ALA A 88 2.47 0.22 12.98
CA ALA A 88 1.01 0.24 12.85
C ALA A 88 0.53 1.17 11.72
N LEU A 89 1.35 2.15 11.31
CA LEU A 89 1.09 2.98 10.14
C LEU A 89 1.01 2.17 8.83
N PHE A 90 1.58 0.96 8.75
CA PHE A 90 1.36 0.07 7.60
C PHE A 90 -0.12 -0.31 7.47
N GLY A 91 -0.81 -0.56 8.58
CA GLY A 91 -2.27 -0.75 8.58
C GLY A 91 -3.00 0.46 8.00
N LEU A 92 -2.58 1.68 8.35
CA LEU A 92 -3.16 2.91 7.79
C LEU A 92 -2.90 3.03 6.29
N THR A 93 -1.71 2.68 5.80
CA THR A 93 -1.42 2.66 4.36
C THR A 93 -2.29 1.65 3.61
N SER A 94 -2.57 0.49 4.20
CA SER A 94 -3.47 -0.52 3.64
C SER A 94 -4.92 -0.01 3.54
N ILE A 95 -5.39 0.74 4.56
CA ILE A 95 -6.69 1.42 4.50
C ILE A 95 -6.73 2.42 3.34
N PHE A 96 -5.65 3.18 3.12
CA PHE A 96 -5.60 4.11 1.98
C PHE A 96 -5.60 3.39 0.62
N TYR A 97 -4.99 2.21 0.49
CA TYR A 97 -5.13 1.38 -0.71
C TYR A 97 -6.58 0.98 -0.96
N LEU A 98 -7.30 0.57 0.09
CA LEU A 98 -8.73 0.23 0.00
C LEU A 98 -9.56 1.45 -0.42
N ILE A 99 -9.32 2.62 0.19
CA ILE A 99 -10.03 3.86 -0.17
C ILE A 99 -9.75 4.24 -1.63
N SER A 100 -8.49 4.15 -2.08
CA SER A 100 -8.11 4.41 -3.48
C SER A 100 -8.84 3.46 -4.43
N LEU A 101 -8.90 2.16 -4.11
CA LEU A 101 -9.63 1.14 -4.88
C LEU A 101 -11.12 1.48 -4.99
N LEU A 102 -11.77 1.83 -3.88
CA LEU A 102 -13.19 2.20 -3.87
C LEU A 102 -13.46 3.45 -4.72
N LEU A 103 -12.59 4.46 -4.64
CA LEU A 103 -12.68 5.67 -5.45
C LEU A 103 -12.47 5.37 -6.94
N MET A 104 -11.51 4.51 -7.29
CA MET A 104 -11.30 4.06 -8.67
C MET A 104 -12.52 3.33 -9.22
N ARG A 105 -13.12 2.43 -8.42
CA ARG A 105 -14.34 1.71 -8.80
C ARG A 105 -15.50 2.67 -9.05
N ARG A 106 -15.72 3.64 -8.16
CA ARG A 106 -16.74 4.68 -8.34
C ARG A 106 -16.48 5.54 -9.58
N ALA A 107 -15.23 5.90 -9.84
CA ALA A 107 -14.87 6.67 -11.04
C ALA A 107 -15.14 5.88 -12.33
N LYS A 108 -14.83 4.58 -12.36
CA LYS A 108 -15.11 3.70 -13.50
C LYS A 108 -16.61 3.56 -13.75
N ILE A 109 -17.42 3.27 -12.72
CA ILE A 109 -18.88 3.15 -12.83
C ILE A 109 -19.50 4.45 -13.37
N ARG A 110 -19.10 5.61 -12.86
CA ARG A 110 -19.58 6.91 -13.36
C ARG A 110 -19.20 7.19 -14.82
N THR A 111 -18.12 6.60 -15.31
CA THR A 111 -17.70 6.77 -16.71
C THR A 111 -18.61 5.93 -17.61
N VAL A 112 -18.89 4.68 -17.23
CA VAL A 112 -19.82 3.79 -17.96
C VAL A 112 -21.24 4.33 -17.98
N LEU A 113 -21.76 4.85 -16.86
CA LEU A 113 -23.11 5.43 -16.79
C LEU A 113 -23.28 6.76 -17.54
N LYS A 114 -22.18 7.39 -17.98
CA LYS A 114 -22.20 8.63 -18.77
C LYS A 114 -21.99 8.39 -20.27
N GLN A 115 -21.75 7.14 -20.67
CA GLN A 115 -21.73 6.70 -22.06
C GLN A 115 -23.13 6.20 -22.44
#